data_AF-A0AAW7NX94-F1
#
_entry.id   AF-A0AAW7NX94-F1
#
_cell.length_a   1.000
_cell.length_b   1.000
_cell.length_c   1.000
_cell.angle_alpha   90.00
_cell.angle_beta   90.00
_cell.angle_gamma   90.00
#
_symmetry.space_group_name_H-M   'P 1'
#
loop_
_entity.id
_entity.type
_entity.pdbx_description
1 polymer ?
#
loop_
_entity_poly.entity_id
_entity_poly.type
_entity_poly.pdbx_seq_one_letter_code
_entity_poly.pdbx_strand_id
1 'polypeptide(L)'
;MTVEEIFERLVSLAHGERMSYHRAKVRTNAKKTRYDLTFFKNGKYVLRIFFVLDESGQEVARDFNYMPSVFVEIFGEEQIEEVESIVKRWNGR
;
A
#
# COMPACT_ATOMS: atom_id res chain seq x y z
N MET A 1 -6.47 3.14 13.54
CA MET A 1 -6.27 3.67 12.17
C MET A 1 -6.74 2.59 11.23
N THR A 2 -7.59 2.86 10.25
CA THR A 2 -8.08 1.80 9.34
C THR A 2 -7.13 1.58 8.16
N VAL A 3 -7.31 0.47 7.42
CA VAL A 3 -6.56 0.24 6.18
C VAL A 3 -6.83 1.34 5.16
N GLU A 4 -8.07 1.83 5.11
CA GLU A 4 -8.49 2.92 4.26
C GLU A 4 -7.75 4.24 4.61
N GLU A 5 -7.59 4.56 5.90
CA GLU A 5 -6.83 5.74 6.34
C GLU A 5 -5.34 5.65 5.96
N ILE A 6 -4.75 4.45 6.04
CA ILE A 6 -3.38 4.20 5.57
C ILE A 6 -3.29 4.42 4.06
N PHE A 7 -4.27 3.90 3.31
CA PHE A 7 -4.33 4.08 1.86
C PHE A 7 -4.46 5.56 1.47
N GLU A 8 -5.22 6.36 2.21
CA GLU A 8 -5.28 7.81 1.95
C GLU A 8 -3.95 8.50 2.20
N ARG A 9 -3.23 8.13 3.26
CA ARG A 9 -1.87 8.66 3.52
C ARG A 9 -0.90 8.30 2.41
N LEU A 10 -0.90 7.04 1.96
CA LEU A 10 -0.04 6.59 0.87
C LEU A 10 -0.41 7.25 -0.47
N VAL A 11 -1.71 7.43 -0.75
CA VAL A 11 -2.17 8.13 -1.95
C VAL A 11 -1.76 9.61 -1.91
N SER A 12 -1.79 10.24 -0.74
CA SER A 12 -1.34 11.63 -0.56
C SER A 12 0.14 11.82 -0.92
N LEU A 13 1.01 10.85 -0.60
CA LEU A 13 2.41 10.87 -1.04
C LEU A 13 2.56 10.82 -2.57
N ALA A 14 1.66 10.11 -3.25
CA ALA A 14 1.69 9.97 -4.70
C ALA A 14 1.01 11.13 -5.47
N HIS A 15 0.33 12.06 -4.78
CA HIS A 15 -0.42 13.15 -5.42
C HIS A 15 0.48 14.20 -6.09
N GLY A 16 1.67 14.47 -5.56
CA GLY A 16 2.66 15.35 -6.20
C GLY A 16 3.15 14.80 -7.54
N GLU A 17 3.19 13.47 -7.65
CA GLU A 17 3.85 12.75 -8.74
C GLU A 17 2.91 12.37 -9.89
N ARG A 18 1.67 12.88 -9.94
CA ARG A 18 0.68 12.57 -11.00
C ARG A 18 0.57 11.06 -11.29
N MET A 19 0.61 10.25 -10.25
CA MET A 19 0.48 8.80 -10.36
C MET A 19 -0.97 8.37 -10.36
N SER A 20 -1.27 7.29 -11.07
CA SER A 20 -2.55 6.60 -10.95
C SER A 20 -2.43 5.47 -9.93
N TYR A 21 -3.55 5.09 -9.31
CA TYR A 21 -3.58 3.96 -8.39
C TYR A 21 -4.84 3.12 -8.57
N HIS A 22 -4.76 1.87 -8.13
CA HIS A 22 -5.86 0.93 -8.08
C HIS A 22 -6.02 0.41 -6.63
N ARG A 23 -7.26 0.40 -6.15
CA ARG A 23 -7.63 -0.18 -4.85
C ARG A 23 -8.50 -1.41 -5.07
N ALA A 24 -8.17 -2.49 -4.38
CA ALA A 24 -8.98 -3.71 -4.39
C ALA A 24 -9.28 -4.17 -2.97
N LYS A 25 -10.48 -4.72 -2.77
CA LYS A 25 -10.89 -5.42 -1.56
C LYS A 25 -11.42 -6.79 -1.97
N VAL A 26 -10.72 -7.85 -1.57
CA VAL A 26 -10.99 -9.22 -2.00
C VAL A 26 -11.17 -10.10 -0.78
N ARG A 27 -12.32 -10.79 -0.70
CA ARG A 27 -12.53 -11.83 0.30
C ARG A 27 -11.78 -13.08 -0.15
N THR A 28 -10.91 -13.59 0.70
CA THR A 28 -10.17 -14.83 0.47
C THR A 28 -10.99 -16.04 0.94
N ASN A 29 -10.66 -17.22 0.45
CA ASN A 29 -11.34 -18.48 0.81
C ASN A 29 -11.25 -18.82 2.30
N ALA A 30 -10.28 -18.24 3.03
CA ALA A 30 -10.07 -18.45 4.45
C ALA A 30 -10.80 -17.42 5.33
N LYS A 31 -11.91 -16.85 4.84
CA LYS A 31 -12.71 -15.80 5.51
C LYS A 31 -11.95 -14.51 5.86
N LYS A 32 -10.72 -14.36 5.36
CA LYS A 32 -9.93 -13.14 5.50
C LYS A 32 -10.26 -12.16 4.39
N THR A 33 -10.11 -10.87 4.66
CA THR A 33 -10.24 -9.81 3.66
C THR A 33 -8.87 -9.27 3.32
N ARG A 34 -8.51 -9.32 2.03
CA ARG A 34 -7.30 -8.70 1.51
C ARG A 34 -7.64 -7.33 0.93
N TYR A 35 -6.86 -6.34 1.30
CA TYR A 35 -6.87 -5.01 0.74
C TYR A 35 -5.59 -4.81 -0.04
N ASP A 36 -5.69 -4.34 -1.28
CA ASP A 36 -4.54 -4.03 -2.13
C ASP A 36 -4.61 -2.57 -2.58
N LEU A 37 -3.48 -1.90 -2.53
CA LEU A 37 -3.26 -0.59 -3.14
C LEU A 37 -2.06 -0.71 -4.08
N THR A 38 -2.26 -0.46 -5.37
CA THR A 38 -1.20 -0.53 -6.38
C THR A 38 -1.07 0.81 -7.08
N PHE A 39 0.16 1.28 -7.22
CA PHE A 39 0.52 2.54 -7.83
C PHE A 39 1.19 2.34 -9.19
N PHE A 40 0.84 3.22 -10.13
CA PHE A 40 1.36 3.23 -11.48
C PHE A 40 1.74 4.64 -11.93
N LYS A 41 2.82 4.74 -12.68
CA LYS A 41 3.26 5.97 -13.34
C LYS A 41 3.46 5.69 -14.82
N ASN A 42 2.79 6.46 -15.69
CA ASN A 42 2.88 6.28 -17.15
C ASN A 42 2.63 4.82 -17.59
N GLY A 43 1.69 4.13 -16.93
CA GLY A 43 1.37 2.72 -17.18
C GLY A 43 2.35 1.69 -16.59
N LYS A 44 3.46 2.12 -15.97
CA LYS A 44 4.42 1.23 -15.31
C LYS A 44 4.07 1.05 -13.84
N TYR A 45 4.21 -0.17 -13.35
CA TYR A 45 4.10 -0.52 -11.94
C TYR A 45 5.18 0.20 -11.11
N VAL A 46 4.80 0.77 -9.97
CA VAL A 46 5.73 1.45 -9.05
C VAL A 46 5.82 0.72 -7.72
N LEU A 47 4.69 0.60 -7.03
CA LEU A 47 4.59 0.07 -5.67
C LEU A 47 3.23 -0.61 -5.50
N ARG A 48 3.20 -1.70 -4.74
CA ARG A 48 1.99 -2.33 -4.23
C ARG A 48 2.12 -2.51 -2.74
N ILE A 49 1.08 -2.17 -2.01
CA ILE A 49 0.91 -2.47 -0.60
C ILE A 49 -0.30 -3.39 -0.47
N PHE A 50 -0.24 -4.34 0.46
CA PHE A 50 -1.41 -5.08 0.85
C PHE A 50 -1.53 -5.27 2.36
N PHE A 51 -2.77 -5.41 2.81
CA PHE A 51 -3.13 -5.82 4.16
C PHE A 51 -4.10 -7.00 4.08
N VAL A 52 -3.99 -7.94 5.00
CA VAL A 52 -4.90 -9.07 5.15
C VAL A 52 -5.46 -9.02 6.55
N LEU A 53 -6.78 -8.94 6.66
CA LEU A 53 -7.51 -8.91 7.93
C LEU A 53 -8.31 -10.20 8.10
N ASP A 54 -8.45 -10.68 9.32
CA ASP A 54 -9.41 -11.74 9.63
C ASP A 54 -10.86 -11.22 9.73
N GLU A 55 -11.80 -12.10 10.11
CA GLU A 55 -13.22 -11.74 10.25
C GLU A 55 -13.49 -10.70 11.36
N SER A 56 -12.58 -10.56 12.32
CA SER A 56 -12.67 -9.57 13.40
C SER A 56 -12.07 -8.21 13.04
N GLY A 57 -11.48 -8.10 11.84
CA GLY A 57 -10.77 -6.89 11.40
C GLY A 57 -9.32 -6.83 11.89
N GLN A 58 -8.82 -7.87 12.56
CA GLN A 58 -7.44 -7.91 13.04
C GLN A 58 -6.49 -8.19 11.88
N GLU A 59 -5.37 -7.46 11.83
CA GLU A 59 -4.29 -7.72 10.88
C GLU A 59 -3.70 -9.12 11.09
N VAL A 60 -3.65 -9.91 10.02
CA VAL A 60 -2.96 -11.21 9.99
C VAL A 60 -1.73 -11.19 9.08
N ALA A 61 -1.67 -10.29 8.12
CA ALA A 61 -0.50 -10.09 7.28
C ALA A 61 -0.53 -8.70 6.64
N ARG A 62 0.65 -8.20 6.31
CA ARG A 62 0.87 -7.02 5.49
C ARG A 62 2.19 -7.16 4.77
N ASP A 63 2.29 -6.51 3.63
CA ASP A 63 3.56 -6.37 2.93
C ASP A 63 3.47 -5.25 1.90
N PHE A 64 4.62 -4.85 1.39
CA PHE A 64 4.70 -4.05 0.18
C PHE A 64 5.80 -4.54 -0.74
N ASN A 65 5.63 -4.28 -2.03
CA ASN A 65 6.60 -4.62 -3.05
C ASN A 65 6.69 -3.47 -4.03
N TYR A 66 7.87 -3.17 -4.55
CA TYR A 66 8.08 -2.05 -5.47
C TYR A 66 9.08 -2.43 -6.56
N MET A 67 9.03 -1.69 -7.67
CA MET A 67 10.05 -1.81 -8.71
C MET A 67 11.15 -0.79 -8.42
N PRO A 68 12.37 -1.20 -7.99
CA PRO A 68 13.36 -0.28 -7.43
C PRO A 68 13.73 0.86 -8.38
N SER A 69 13.99 0.55 -9.65
CA SER A 69 14.37 1.56 -10.65
C SER A 69 13.34 2.66 -10.82
N VAL A 70 12.06 2.29 -10.93
CA VAL A 70 10.97 3.26 -11.13
C VAL A 70 10.59 3.96 -9.83
N PHE A 71 10.66 3.25 -8.70
CA PHE A 71 10.41 3.86 -7.40
C PHE A 71 11.43 4.95 -7.10
N VAL A 72 12.73 4.65 -7.22
CA VAL A 72 13.80 5.61 -6.96
C VAL A 72 13.76 6.79 -7.93
N GLU A 73 13.43 6.56 -9.21
CA GLU A 73 13.25 7.64 -10.20
C GLU A 73 12.15 8.63 -9.81
N ILE A 74 11.05 8.13 -9.22
CA ILE A 74 9.87 8.96 -8.89
C ILE A 74 10.00 9.61 -7.53
N PHE A 75 10.44 8.84 -6.53
CA PHE A 75 10.34 9.21 -5.12
C PHE A 75 11.70 9.45 -4.45
N GLY A 76 12.80 9.06 -5.09
CA GLY A 76 14.12 9.00 -4.45
C GLY A 76 14.27 7.79 -3.52
N GLU A 77 15.50 7.52 -3.09
CA GLU A 77 15.81 6.38 -2.21
C GLU A 77 15.23 6.55 -0.81
N GLU A 78 15.19 7.78 -0.28
CA GLU A 78 14.79 8.08 1.10
C GLU A 78 13.30 7.84 1.37
N GLN A 79 12.44 7.97 0.34
CA GLN A 79 11.00 7.85 0.49
C GLN A 79 10.54 6.42 0.84
N ILE A 80 11.39 5.41 0.61
CA ILE A 80 11.05 4.02 0.93
C ILE A 80 10.89 3.83 2.44
N GLU A 81 11.69 4.51 3.25
CA GLU A 81 11.62 4.44 4.71
C GLU A 81 10.32 5.04 5.23
N GLU A 82 9.81 6.09 4.58
CA GLU A 82 8.53 6.68 4.93
C GLU A 82 7.36 5.73 4.58
N VAL A 83 7.37 5.14 3.38
CA VAL A 83 6.37 4.14 2.98
C VAL A 83 6.38 2.97 3.95
N GLU A 84 7.57 2.44 4.25
CA GLU A 84 7.75 1.35 5.20
C GLU A 84 7.24 1.74 6.60
N SER A 85 7.57 2.95 7.07
CA SER A 85 7.11 3.49 8.35
C SER A 85 5.58 3.60 8.43
N ILE A 86 4.92 4.09 7.37
CA ILE A 86 3.45 4.17 7.30
C ILE A 86 2.83 2.77 7.36
N VAL A 87 3.36 1.82 6.57
CA VAL A 87 2.84 0.45 6.51
C VAL A 87 3.10 -0.31 7.81
N LYS A 88 4.30 -0.17 8.40
CA LYS A 88 4.75 -0.91 9.58
C LYS A 88 4.25 -0.34 10.92
N ARG A 89 3.95 0.96 11.01
CA ARG A 89 3.42 1.58 12.25
C ARG A 89 1.96 1.20 12.53
N TRP A 90 1.27 0.62 11.57
CA TRP A 90 -0.06 0.11 11.80
C TRP A 90 -0.04 -1.13 12.71
N ASN A 91 -0.95 -1.24 13.67
CA ASN A 91 -0.96 -2.38 14.61
C ASN A 91 -2.32 -3.11 14.61
N GLY A 92 -3.06 -3.07 13.50
CA GLY A 92 -4.30 -3.82 13.35
C GLY A 92 -5.41 -3.45 14.34
N ARG A 93 -5.46 -2.18 14.77
CA ARG A 93 -6.51 -1.62 15.64
C ARG A 93 -7.23 -0.43 15.00
#